data_AF-A0A1Q7G4L5-F1
#
_entry.id   AF-A0A1Q7G4L5-F1
#
_cell.length_a   1.000
_cell.length_b   1.000
_cell.length_c   1.000
_cell.angle_alpha   90.00
_cell.angle_beta   90.00
_cell.angle_gamma   90.00
#
_symmetry.space_group_name_H-M   'P 1'
#
loop_
_entity.id
_entity.type
_entity.pdbx_description
1 polymer ?
#
loop_
_entity_poly.entity_id
_entity_poly.type
_entity_poly.pdbx_seq_one_letter_code
_entity_poly.pdbx_strand_id
1 'polypeptide(L)'
;MKKIKQNDNVLFFYNDSKKWLMRVSNKQQFHTHIGIIDHKKVIGKQYGNAIKTNKGKIIYLLEPTIYDFVMKSQRSTQIVYPKDLGYIAARIGLQSGQQIIEIGTGSGSLTTFLASIVKPKGHVYTYDVDENFMAIARKNIEKAGLVKHVTMEKFDIKNARKVPRTNADVVVVDLGDPWLVVPQARKMLKGSGAFVSICPTMNQLEKLVTALRQNDFFDIECTEQIVRTIEAREGKTRHSFRGIGHTTYVAFARKVTTPKELRRIVTTDSEDIDSDGSKLVEDESLSSQKK
;
A
#
# COMPACT_ATOMS: atom_id res chain seq x y z
N MET A 1 19.51 22.97 -13.22
CA MET A 1 19.43 21.58 -12.70
C MET A 1 20.01 21.53 -11.29
N LYS A 2 19.39 20.77 -10.38
CA LYS A 2 19.76 20.66 -8.97
C LYS A 2 21.13 19.96 -8.82
N LYS A 3 22.07 20.61 -8.11
CA LYS A 3 23.38 20.02 -7.76
C LYS A 3 23.23 19.13 -6.53
N ILE A 4 23.93 18.00 -6.53
CA ILE A 4 24.01 17.05 -5.43
C ILE A 4 24.90 17.64 -4.33
N LYS A 5 24.36 17.71 -3.12
CA LYS A 5 25.04 18.21 -1.92
C LYS A 5 25.34 17.05 -0.97
N GLN A 6 26.16 17.34 0.04
CA GLN A 6 26.36 16.46 1.18
C GLN A 6 24.99 16.09 1.78
N ASN A 7 24.82 14.82 2.15
CA ASN A 7 23.61 14.26 2.75
C ASN A 7 22.37 14.14 1.85
N ASP A 8 22.47 14.46 0.56
CA ASP A 8 21.40 14.19 -0.40
C ASP A 8 21.29 12.67 -0.69
N ASN A 9 20.09 12.21 -1.02
CA ASN A 9 19.90 10.86 -1.54
C ASN A 9 20.14 10.83 -3.05
N VAL A 10 20.84 9.81 -3.53
CA VAL A 10 21.13 9.60 -4.95
C VAL A 10 20.82 8.16 -5.31
N LEU A 11 20.14 7.96 -6.44
CA LEU A 11 20.00 6.67 -7.06
C LEU A 11 21.15 6.47 -8.05
N PHE A 12 22.12 5.65 -7.64
CA PHE A 12 23.22 5.22 -8.49
C PHE A 12 22.71 4.15 -9.43
N PHE A 13 22.52 4.50 -10.71
CA PHE A 13 21.93 3.63 -11.71
C PHE A 13 23.00 3.13 -12.69
N TYR A 14 23.21 1.81 -12.72
CA TYR A 14 24.03 1.15 -13.75
C TYR A 14 23.14 0.45 -14.79
N ASN A 15 22.19 -0.35 -14.32
CA ASN A 15 21.13 -0.97 -15.13
C ASN A 15 19.95 -1.41 -14.23
N ASP A 16 18.92 -2.00 -14.82
CA ASP A 16 17.69 -2.38 -14.12
C ASP A 16 17.92 -3.31 -12.91
N SER A 17 18.88 -4.22 -13.02
CA SER A 17 19.25 -5.14 -11.93
C SER A 17 20.19 -4.51 -10.89
N LYS A 18 20.92 -3.47 -11.27
CA LYS A 18 22.05 -2.90 -10.50
C LYS A 18 21.84 -1.41 -10.34
N LYS A 19 21.08 -1.09 -9.29
CA LYS A 19 20.81 0.27 -8.84
C LYS A 19 20.81 0.35 -7.32
N TRP A 20 21.39 1.42 -6.77
CA TRP A 20 21.58 1.60 -5.33
C TRP A 20 21.09 2.96 -4.89
N LEU A 21 20.25 3.00 -3.85
CA LEU A 21 19.76 4.23 -3.25
C LEU A 21 20.56 4.53 -1.99
N MET A 22 21.38 5.57 -2.03
CA MET A 22 22.31 5.90 -0.95
C MET A 22 22.29 7.38 -0.63
N ARG A 23 22.54 7.69 0.65
CA ARG A 23 22.79 9.04 1.11
C ARG A 23 24.26 9.36 0.91
N VAL A 24 24.58 10.41 0.16
CA VAL A 24 25.97 10.72 -0.18
C VAL A 24 26.69 11.43 0.96
N SER A 25 27.95 11.09 1.14
CA SER A 25 28.83 11.69 2.14
C SER A 25 30.26 11.73 1.63
N ASN A 26 30.94 12.87 1.78
CA ASN A 26 32.33 13.08 1.35
C ASN A 26 33.37 12.12 1.98
N LYS A 27 33.00 11.40 3.04
CA LYS A 27 33.86 10.41 3.73
C LYS A 27 33.61 8.97 3.29
N GLN A 28 32.64 8.71 2.42
CA GLN A 28 32.19 7.36 2.12
C GLN A 28 32.55 6.92 0.71
N GLN A 29 32.98 5.67 0.59
CA GLN A 29 33.10 4.94 -0.66
C GLN A 29 32.22 3.70 -0.58
N PHE A 30 31.60 3.34 -1.70
CA PHE A 30 30.77 2.16 -1.79
C PHE A 30 31.35 1.16 -2.80
N HIS A 31 31.69 -0.03 -2.29
CA HIS A 31 32.34 -1.08 -3.06
C HIS A 31 31.29 -1.97 -3.71
N THR A 32 31.40 -2.15 -5.02
CA THR A 32 30.53 -3.03 -5.79
C THR A 32 31.35 -3.94 -6.70
N HIS A 33 30.73 -4.97 -7.26
CA HIS A 33 31.35 -5.83 -8.27
C HIS A 33 31.79 -5.08 -9.54
N ILE A 34 31.14 -3.95 -9.87
CA ILE A 34 31.50 -3.06 -11.00
C ILE A 34 32.51 -1.96 -10.63
N GLY A 35 33.08 -2.01 -9.43
CA GLY A 35 34.07 -1.05 -8.94
C GLY A 35 33.54 -0.17 -7.81
N ILE A 36 34.36 0.81 -7.44
CA ILE A 36 34.13 1.71 -6.32
C ILE A 36 33.34 2.94 -6.79
N ILE A 37 32.26 3.23 -6.08
CA ILE A 37 31.49 4.48 -6.17
C ILE A 37 32.05 5.40 -5.08
N ASP A 38 32.85 6.39 -5.49
CA ASP A 38 33.41 7.39 -4.59
C ASP A 38 32.45 8.58 -4.46
N HIS A 39 31.81 8.73 -3.31
CA HIS A 39 30.83 9.80 -3.07
C HIS A 39 31.45 11.20 -3.15
N LYS A 40 32.77 11.34 -2.91
CA LYS A 40 33.46 12.62 -3.06
C LYS A 40 33.39 13.14 -4.50
N LYS A 41 33.39 12.24 -5.49
CA LYS A 41 33.27 12.58 -6.93
C LYS A 41 31.83 12.89 -7.35
N VAL A 42 30.85 12.63 -6.49
CA VAL A 42 29.41 12.81 -6.75
C VAL A 42 28.97 14.20 -6.30
N ILE A 43 29.46 14.67 -5.14
CA ILE A 43 29.10 15.97 -4.59
C ILE A 43 29.52 17.09 -5.56
N GLY A 44 28.62 18.03 -5.81
CA GLY A 44 28.79 19.13 -6.75
C GLY A 44 28.36 18.83 -8.19
N LYS A 45 28.20 17.55 -8.56
CA LYS A 45 27.60 17.17 -9.85
C LYS A 45 26.09 17.41 -9.86
N GLN A 46 25.50 17.47 -11.05
CA GLN A 46 24.05 17.57 -11.20
C GLN A 46 23.42 16.18 -11.23
N TYR A 47 22.18 16.06 -10.76
CA TYR A 47 21.36 14.89 -11.10
C TYR A 47 21.23 14.76 -12.62
N GLY A 48 21.22 13.52 -13.11
CA GLY A 48 21.30 13.17 -14.53
C GLY A 48 22.73 13.04 -15.07
N ASN A 49 23.76 13.50 -14.34
CA ASN A 49 25.15 13.25 -14.73
C ASN A 49 25.58 11.80 -14.47
N ALA A 50 26.82 11.48 -14.81
CA ALA A 50 27.43 10.19 -14.53
C ALA A 50 28.81 10.31 -13.87
N ILE A 51 29.24 9.21 -13.26
CA ILE A 51 30.61 8.97 -12.79
C ILE A 51 31.15 7.69 -13.43
N LYS A 52 32.49 7.59 -13.50
CA LYS A 52 33.19 6.38 -13.92
C LYS A 52 33.80 5.70 -12.69
N THR A 53 33.57 4.40 -12.52
CA THR A 53 34.22 3.60 -11.46
C THR A 53 35.68 3.33 -11.80
N ASN A 54 36.46 2.84 -10.82
CA ASN A 54 37.85 2.39 -11.05
C ASN A 54 37.97 1.22 -12.04
N LYS A 55 36.90 0.46 -12.29
CA LYS A 55 36.84 -0.59 -13.34
C LYS A 55 36.29 -0.06 -14.68
N GLY A 56 36.18 1.25 -14.83
CA GLY A 56 35.77 1.91 -16.05
C GLY A 56 34.28 1.85 -16.37
N LYS A 57 33.42 1.42 -15.45
CA LYS A 57 31.96 1.35 -15.65
C LYS A 57 31.31 2.71 -15.39
N ILE A 58 30.35 3.08 -16.21
CA ILE A 58 29.61 4.35 -16.11
C ILE A 58 28.38 4.15 -15.24
N ILE A 59 28.18 5.02 -14.25
CA ILE A 59 27.03 5.00 -13.34
C ILE A 59 26.34 6.37 -13.39
N TYR A 60 25.05 6.37 -13.68
CA TYR A 60 24.23 7.57 -13.71
C TYR A 60 23.73 7.94 -12.31
N LEU A 61 23.65 9.24 -12.06
CA LEU A 61 23.27 9.83 -10.77
C LEU A 61 21.85 10.37 -10.87
N LEU A 62 20.86 9.57 -10.54
CA LEU A 62 19.46 9.96 -10.70
C LEU A 62 18.90 10.53 -9.40
N GLU A 63 17.99 11.52 -9.53
CA GLU A 63 17.22 12.01 -8.40
C GLU A 63 16.22 10.92 -8.00
N PRO A 64 16.25 10.41 -6.75
CA PRO A 64 15.37 9.33 -6.35
C PRO A 64 13.91 9.76 -6.37
N THR A 65 13.07 8.92 -6.95
CA THR A 65 11.61 9.04 -6.87
C THR A 65 11.08 8.31 -5.63
N ILE A 66 9.81 8.52 -5.26
CA ILE A 66 9.16 7.75 -4.21
C ILE A 66 9.12 6.26 -4.55
N TYR A 67 8.98 5.91 -5.83
CA TYR A 67 9.11 4.54 -6.31
C TYR A 67 10.46 3.94 -5.88
N ASP A 68 11.56 4.68 -6.01
CA ASP A 68 12.89 4.21 -5.60
C ASP A 68 13.00 4.04 -4.08
N PHE A 69 12.44 4.96 -3.29
CA PHE A 69 12.40 4.83 -1.83
C PHE A 69 11.61 3.60 -1.39
N VAL A 70 10.44 3.34 -2.01
CA VAL A 70 9.61 2.16 -1.72
C VAL A 70 10.33 0.87 -2.13
N MET A 71 10.91 0.83 -3.33
CA MET A 71 11.56 -0.39 -3.85
C MET A 71 12.90 -0.68 -3.17
N LYS A 72 13.59 0.34 -2.65
CA LYS A 72 14.89 0.24 -1.96
C LYS A 72 14.79 0.49 -0.45
N SER A 73 13.59 0.36 0.12
CA SER A 73 13.40 0.34 1.57
C SER A 73 14.12 -0.87 2.17
N GLN A 74 14.61 -0.72 3.40
CA GLN A 74 15.01 -1.87 4.20
C GLN A 74 13.76 -2.66 4.59
N ARG A 75 13.77 -3.98 4.39
CA ARG A 75 12.60 -4.83 4.59
C ARG A 75 12.83 -5.81 5.73
N SER A 76 11.94 -5.80 6.71
CA SER A 76 11.70 -6.92 7.64
C SER A 76 10.41 -7.66 7.30
N THR A 77 9.53 -7.02 6.54
CA THR A 77 8.22 -7.52 6.12
C THR A 77 8.10 -7.46 4.60
N GLN A 78 7.12 -8.19 4.07
CA GLN A 78 6.68 -7.98 2.69
C GLN A 78 6.13 -6.55 2.53
N ILE A 79 6.28 -5.98 1.34
CA ILE A 79 5.78 -4.63 1.02
C ILE A 79 4.62 -4.71 0.03
N VAL A 80 3.74 -3.70 0.07
CA VAL A 80 2.81 -3.41 -1.02
C VAL A 80 3.61 -2.85 -2.21
N TYR A 81 3.40 -3.42 -3.40
CA TYR A 81 4.16 -3.02 -4.58
C TYR A 81 3.61 -1.73 -5.20
N PRO A 82 4.45 -0.93 -5.89
CA PRO A 82 4.01 0.33 -6.50
C PRO A 82 2.82 0.21 -7.47
N LYS A 83 2.64 -0.93 -8.14
CA LYS A 83 1.47 -1.17 -9.00
C LYS A 83 0.15 -1.11 -8.20
N ASP A 84 0.16 -1.66 -7.00
CA ASP A 84 -1.00 -1.73 -6.11
C ASP A 84 -1.22 -0.36 -5.46
N LEU A 85 -0.12 0.29 -5.02
CA LEU A 85 -0.14 1.63 -4.45
C LEU A 85 -0.72 2.69 -5.40
N GLY A 86 -0.37 2.64 -6.68
CA GLY A 86 -0.90 3.55 -7.69
C GLY A 86 -2.42 3.42 -7.85
N TYR A 87 -2.91 2.19 -7.92
CA TYR A 87 -4.35 1.93 -7.99
C TYR A 87 -5.07 2.31 -6.69
N ILE A 88 -4.50 2.00 -5.53
CA ILE A 88 -5.01 2.43 -4.22
C ILE A 88 -5.19 3.94 -4.18
N ALA A 89 -4.15 4.70 -4.55
CA ALA A 89 -4.21 6.16 -4.54
C ALA A 89 -5.30 6.71 -5.46
N ALA A 90 -5.43 6.15 -6.66
CA ALA A 90 -6.47 6.55 -7.60
C ALA A 90 -7.88 6.23 -7.07
N ARG A 91 -8.09 5.01 -6.56
CA ARG A 91 -9.39 4.51 -6.12
C ARG A 91 -9.94 5.24 -4.90
N ILE A 92 -9.09 5.68 -3.98
CA ILE A 92 -9.51 6.43 -2.78
C ILE A 92 -9.49 7.94 -2.96
N GLY A 93 -9.06 8.44 -4.12
CA GLY A 93 -8.89 9.88 -4.35
C GLY A 93 -7.84 10.48 -3.39
N LEU A 94 -6.70 9.80 -3.24
CA LEU A 94 -5.62 10.22 -2.34
C LEU A 94 -5.03 11.55 -2.80
N GLN A 95 -4.99 12.54 -1.91
CA GLN A 95 -4.58 13.90 -2.22
C GLN A 95 -3.96 14.62 -1.02
N SER A 96 -3.33 15.75 -1.30
CA SER A 96 -2.75 16.64 -0.29
C SER A 96 -3.78 17.07 0.75
N GLY A 97 -3.38 17.15 2.03
CA GLY A 97 -4.22 17.64 3.12
C GLY A 97 -4.98 16.55 3.89
N GLN A 98 -5.11 15.35 3.32
CA GLN A 98 -5.85 14.26 3.95
C GLN A 98 -5.18 13.71 5.21
N GLN A 99 -6.00 13.26 6.15
CA GLN A 99 -5.63 12.54 7.35
C GLN A 99 -5.80 11.05 7.10
N ILE A 100 -4.70 10.31 7.11
CA ILE A 100 -4.69 8.87 6.84
C ILE A 100 -4.36 8.15 8.14
N ILE A 101 -5.09 7.07 8.41
CA ILE A 101 -4.70 6.11 9.44
C ILE A 101 -4.28 4.81 8.78
N GLU A 102 -3.09 4.33 9.13
CA GLU A 102 -2.54 3.06 8.69
C GLU A 102 -2.48 2.10 9.90
N ILE A 103 -2.98 0.87 9.72
CA ILE A 103 -2.93 -0.18 10.74
C ILE A 103 -2.07 -1.32 10.17
N GLY A 104 -0.93 -1.56 10.81
CA GLY A 104 0.17 -2.35 10.27
C GLY A 104 1.19 -1.45 9.58
N THR A 105 2.18 -0.97 10.34
CA THR A 105 3.24 -0.11 9.79
C THR A 105 4.26 -0.93 8.99
N GLY A 106 4.60 -2.12 9.49
CA GLY A 106 5.59 -3.00 8.89
C GLY A 106 6.92 -2.28 8.62
N SER A 107 7.44 -2.43 7.40
CA SER A 107 8.69 -1.76 6.98
C SER A 107 8.53 -0.28 6.59
N GLY A 108 7.31 0.28 6.63
CA GLY A 108 7.03 1.69 6.34
C GLY A 108 7.01 2.08 4.86
N SER A 109 6.99 1.10 3.94
CA SER A 109 6.91 1.38 2.49
C SER A 109 5.57 2.00 2.08
N LEU A 110 4.46 1.47 2.58
CA LEU A 110 3.11 2.02 2.37
C LEU A 110 3.00 3.41 3.01
N THR A 111 3.39 3.54 4.28
CA THR A 111 3.51 4.84 4.99
C THR A 111 4.27 5.88 4.18
N THR A 112 5.44 5.51 3.63
CA THR A 112 6.29 6.40 2.82
C THR A 112 5.55 6.90 1.58
N PHE A 113 4.83 6.01 0.89
CA PHE A 113 4.07 6.39 -0.29
C PHE A 113 2.90 7.33 0.06
N LEU A 114 2.10 6.97 1.08
CA LEU A 114 0.97 7.79 1.54
C LEU A 114 1.42 9.18 1.98
N ALA A 115 2.45 9.27 2.82
CA ALA A 115 3.01 10.53 3.32
C ALA A 115 3.55 11.42 2.19
N SER A 116 4.05 10.82 1.10
CA SER A 116 4.56 11.56 -0.04
C SER A 116 3.47 12.29 -0.84
N ILE A 117 2.23 11.85 -0.76
CA ILE A 117 1.08 12.42 -1.48
C ILE A 117 0.32 13.41 -0.59
N VAL A 118 0.12 13.08 0.69
CA VAL A 118 -0.72 13.91 1.58
C VAL A 118 -0.02 15.20 2.04
N LYS A 119 1.33 15.27 1.93
CA LYS A 119 2.09 16.51 2.20
C LYS A 119 1.63 17.68 1.31
N PRO A 120 1.84 18.95 1.71
CA PRO A 120 2.46 19.38 2.95
C PRO A 120 1.48 19.52 4.12
N LYS A 121 0.16 19.45 3.88
CA LYS A 121 -0.87 19.75 4.89
C LYS A 121 -1.50 18.52 5.54
N GLY A 122 -1.38 17.35 4.91
CA GLY A 122 -1.90 16.09 5.41
C GLY A 122 -0.90 15.35 6.29
N HIS A 123 -1.38 14.27 6.89
CA HIS A 123 -0.61 13.51 7.86
C HIS A 123 -1.00 12.03 7.85
N VAL A 124 -0.02 11.15 8.05
CA VAL A 124 -0.23 9.71 8.22
C VAL A 124 0.00 9.33 9.68
N TYR A 125 -1.02 8.75 10.31
CA TYR A 125 -0.92 8.14 11.62
C TYR A 125 -0.84 6.64 11.46
N THR A 126 0.31 6.06 11.76
CA THR A 126 0.56 4.63 11.56
C THR A 126 0.75 3.91 12.88
N TYR A 127 0.11 2.74 13.00
CA TYR A 127 0.03 1.96 14.21
C TYR A 127 0.56 0.54 13.98
N ASP A 128 1.46 0.11 14.86
CA ASP A 128 1.96 -1.27 14.88
C ASP A 128 2.06 -1.78 16.32
N VAL A 129 2.07 -3.09 16.51
CA VAL A 129 2.31 -3.72 17.81
C VAL A 129 3.79 -4.09 18.00
N ASP A 130 4.55 -4.20 16.91
CA ASP A 130 5.96 -4.60 16.92
C ASP A 130 6.90 -3.39 16.78
N GLU A 131 7.65 -3.10 17.84
CA GLU A 131 8.62 -1.99 17.85
C GLU A 131 9.79 -2.20 16.90
N ASN A 132 10.14 -3.45 16.56
CA ASN A 132 11.22 -3.75 15.64
C ASN A 132 10.87 -3.29 14.21
N PHE A 133 9.62 -3.55 13.79
CA PHE A 133 9.10 -3.05 12.52
C PHE A 133 9.07 -1.52 12.51
N MET A 134 8.57 -0.91 13.59
CA MET A 134 8.56 0.55 13.73
C MET A 134 9.98 1.17 13.68
N ALA A 135 10.99 0.51 14.24
CA ALA A 135 12.37 1.00 14.17
C ALA A 135 12.90 1.03 12.73
N ILE A 136 12.57 0.02 11.92
CA ILE A 136 12.95 -0.05 10.50
C ILE A 136 12.16 0.96 9.68
N ALA A 137 10.84 1.04 9.88
CA ALA A 137 9.98 2.01 9.21
C ALA A 137 10.45 3.45 9.46
N ARG A 138 10.83 3.79 10.70
CA ARG A 138 11.37 5.12 11.03
C ARG A 138 12.59 5.48 10.19
N LYS A 139 13.54 4.55 10.04
CA LYS A 139 14.74 4.76 9.20
C LYS A 139 14.38 4.94 7.72
N ASN A 140 13.42 4.17 7.20
CA ASN A 140 12.98 4.30 5.82
C ASN A 140 12.27 5.64 5.55
N ILE A 141 11.37 6.05 6.45
CA ILE A 141 10.63 7.32 6.38
C ILE A 141 11.58 8.52 6.52
N GLU A 142 12.57 8.44 7.43
CA GLU A 142 13.63 9.44 7.56
C GLU A 142 14.47 9.55 6.30
N LYS A 143 14.87 8.41 5.73
CA LYS A 143 15.61 8.37 4.47
C LYS A 143 14.83 9.03 3.34
N ALA A 144 13.51 8.86 3.29
CA ALA A 144 12.63 9.53 2.33
C ALA A 144 12.34 11.01 2.64
N GLY A 145 12.75 11.52 3.80
CA GLY A 145 12.53 12.91 4.21
C GLY A 145 11.08 13.23 4.59
N LEU A 146 10.31 12.23 5.04
CA LEU A 146 8.86 12.35 5.26
C LEU A 146 8.44 12.36 6.73
N VAL A 147 9.38 12.34 7.67
CA VAL A 147 9.12 12.27 9.13
C VAL A 147 8.14 13.34 9.61
N LYS A 148 8.17 14.54 9.01
CA LYS A 148 7.26 15.64 9.39
C LYS A 148 5.78 15.36 9.12
N HIS A 149 5.48 14.41 8.24
CA HIS A 149 4.11 14.06 7.81
C HIS A 149 3.67 12.69 8.32
N VAL A 150 4.42 12.10 9.26
CA VAL A 150 4.13 10.78 9.82
C VAL A 150 4.23 10.81 11.34
N THR A 151 3.21 10.28 12.00
CA THR A 151 3.26 9.93 13.42
C THR A 151 3.15 8.42 13.55
N MET A 152 4.11 7.81 14.22
CA MET A 152 4.16 6.36 14.44
C MET A 152 3.93 6.09 15.93
N GLU A 153 2.94 5.27 16.26
CA GLU A 153 2.58 4.93 17.64
C GLU A 153 2.47 3.42 17.81
N LYS A 154 3.03 2.88 18.90
CA LYS A 154 2.83 1.48 19.25
C LYS A 154 1.44 1.32 19.84
N PHE A 155 0.55 0.64 19.14
CA PHE A 155 -0.83 0.50 19.59
C PHE A 155 -1.52 -0.71 18.98
N ASP A 156 -2.16 -1.51 19.83
CA ASP A 156 -2.98 -2.64 19.38
C ASP A 156 -4.41 -2.18 19.09
N ILE A 157 -4.68 -1.88 17.82
CA ILE A 157 -6.01 -1.48 17.36
C ILE A 157 -7.03 -2.62 17.51
N LYS A 158 -6.60 -3.87 17.34
CA LYS A 158 -7.48 -5.05 17.40
C LYS A 158 -8.12 -5.20 18.76
N ASN A 159 -7.38 -4.99 19.83
CA ASN A 159 -7.88 -5.10 21.21
C ASN A 159 -8.26 -3.76 21.85
N ALA A 160 -8.33 -2.68 21.07
CA ALA A 160 -8.57 -1.34 21.59
C ALA A 160 -10.01 -1.13 22.08
N ARG A 161 -10.17 -0.73 23.35
CA ARG A 161 -11.47 -0.28 23.89
C ARG A 161 -11.87 1.09 23.34
N LYS A 162 -10.89 1.98 23.15
CA LYS A 162 -11.05 3.32 22.58
C LYS A 162 -10.07 3.48 21.43
N VAL A 163 -10.57 4.01 20.30
CA VAL A 163 -9.73 4.30 19.13
C VAL A 163 -8.84 5.52 19.39
N PRO A 164 -7.59 5.52 18.92
CA PRO A 164 -6.65 6.61 19.22
C PRO A 164 -7.03 7.90 18.49
N ARG A 165 -7.68 7.80 17.32
CA ARG A 165 -8.11 8.93 16.50
C ARG A 165 -9.44 8.67 15.81
N THR A 166 -10.09 9.75 15.39
CA THR A 166 -11.37 9.75 14.67
C THR A 166 -11.33 10.78 13.55
N ASN A 167 -12.32 10.75 12.66
CA ASN A 167 -12.48 11.70 11.55
C ASN A 167 -11.35 11.66 10.50
N ALA A 168 -10.75 10.49 10.28
CA ALA A 168 -9.80 10.28 9.18
C ALA A 168 -10.50 10.22 7.82
N ASP A 169 -9.82 10.68 6.78
CA ASP A 169 -10.29 10.59 5.39
C ASP A 169 -10.21 9.15 4.88
N VAL A 170 -9.14 8.44 5.27
CA VAL A 170 -8.84 7.08 4.84
C VAL A 170 -8.31 6.26 6.03
N VAL A 171 -8.73 5.01 6.11
CA VAL A 171 -8.09 3.97 6.93
C VAL A 171 -7.57 2.88 6.00
N VAL A 172 -6.27 2.58 6.08
CA VAL A 172 -5.62 1.50 5.34
C VAL A 172 -5.16 0.42 6.31
N VAL A 173 -5.45 -0.84 6.01
CA VAL A 173 -5.14 -1.99 6.86
C VAL A 173 -4.25 -2.98 6.10
N ASP A 174 -3.09 -3.28 6.67
CA ASP A 174 -2.15 -4.31 6.17
C ASP A 174 -1.82 -5.27 7.33
N LEU A 175 -2.75 -6.18 7.60
CA LEU A 175 -2.68 -7.16 8.69
C LEU A 175 -2.99 -8.56 8.17
N GLY A 176 -2.61 -9.59 8.93
CA GLY A 176 -3.00 -10.98 8.63
C GLY A 176 -4.49 -11.27 8.83
N ASP A 177 -5.15 -10.49 9.69
CA ASP A 177 -6.55 -10.66 10.12
C ASP A 177 -7.35 -9.35 10.11
N PRO A 178 -7.43 -8.66 8.94
CA PRO A 178 -7.96 -7.30 8.84
C PRO A 178 -9.44 -7.18 9.25
N TRP A 179 -10.23 -8.26 9.15
CA TRP A 179 -11.64 -8.28 9.58
C TRP A 179 -11.83 -7.95 11.07
N LEU A 180 -10.82 -8.19 11.91
CA LEU A 180 -10.90 -7.94 13.36
C LEU A 180 -10.77 -6.47 13.74
N VAL A 181 -10.28 -5.62 12.84
CA VAL A 181 -10.15 -4.17 13.07
C VAL A 181 -11.23 -3.35 12.36
N VAL A 182 -12.11 -3.97 11.57
CA VAL A 182 -13.17 -3.29 10.82
C VAL A 182 -14.08 -2.42 11.72
N PRO A 183 -14.56 -2.89 12.89
CA PRO A 183 -15.39 -2.06 13.77
C PRO A 183 -14.66 -0.80 14.28
N GLN A 184 -13.36 -0.92 14.57
CA GLN A 184 -12.50 0.17 15.02
C GLN A 184 -12.21 1.14 13.87
N ALA A 185 -11.83 0.63 12.70
CA ALA A 185 -11.62 1.40 11.49
C ALA A 185 -12.86 2.25 11.14
N ARG A 186 -14.06 1.68 11.27
CA ARG A 186 -15.32 2.42 11.10
C ARG A 186 -15.45 3.60 12.05
N LYS A 187 -15.11 3.43 13.33
CA LYS A 187 -15.13 4.52 14.33
C LYS A 187 -14.09 5.61 14.00
N MET A 188 -12.98 5.21 13.40
CA MET A 188 -11.86 6.10 13.05
C MET A 188 -12.15 6.96 11.81
N LEU A 189 -12.94 6.45 10.86
CA LEU A 189 -13.30 7.15 9.63
C LEU A 189 -14.32 8.27 9.83
N LYS A 190 -14.19 9.35 9.04
CA LYS A 190 -15.28 10.32 8.82
C LYS A 190 -16.40 9.70 7.97
N GLY A 191 -17.57 10.35 7.94
CA GLY A 191 -18.64 9.96 7.02
C GLY A 191 -18.15 10.01 5.57
N SER A 192 -18.45 8.99 4.77
CA SER A 192 -17.99 8.84 3.39
C SER A 192 -16.47 8.58 3.22
N GLY A 193 -15.73 8.42 4.32
CA GLY A 193 -14.30 8.08 4.31
C GLY A 193 -14.04 6.68 3.74
N ALA A 194 -12.85 6.50 3.18
CA ALA A 194 -12.46 5.27 2.47
C ALA A 194 -11.77 4.27 3.41
N PHE A 195 -12.13 3.00 3.28
CA PHE A 195 -11.44 1.88 3.87
C PHE A 195 -10.68 1.12 2.77
N VAL A 196 -9.44 0.73 3.06
CA VAL A 196 -8.62 -0.10 2.18
C VAL A 196 -8.01 -1.22 3.00
N SER A 197 -7.99 -2.44 2.46
CA SER A 197 -7.25 -3.55 3.03
C SER A 197 -6.40 -4.26 1.98
N ILE A 198 -5.22 -4.67 2.40
CA ILE A 198 -4.29 -5.50 1.62
C ILE A 198 -4.46 -6.95 2.10
N CYS A 199 -4.80 -7.86 1.19
CA CYS A 199 -5.12 -9.25 1.52
C CYS A 199 -4.37 -10.20 0.59
N PRO A 200 -3.36 -10.97 1.06
CA PRO A 200 -2.66 -11.92 0.20
C PRO A 200 -3.52 -13.09 -0.29
N THR A 201 -4.57 -13.49 0.45
CA THR A 201 -5.40 -14.66 0.09
C THR A 201 -6.88 -14.34 -0.09
N MET A 202 -7.57 -15.13 -0.92
CA MET A 202 -9.01 -14.99 -1.14
C MET A 202 -9.84 -15.28 0.12
N ASN A 203 -9.42 -16.22 0.98
CA ASN A 203 -10.12 -16.48 2.24
C ASN A 203 -10.06 -15.28 3.21
N GLN A 204 -8.99 -14.49 3.16
CA GLN A 204 -8.93 -13.24 3.93
C GLN A 204 -9.89 -12.19 3.35
N LEU A 205 -10.01 -12.08 2.02
CA LEU A 205 -10.99 -11.21 1.38
C LEU A 205 -12.43 -11.58 1.77
N GLU A 206 -12.77 -12.86 1.71
CA GLU A 206 -14.10 -13.36 2.04
C GLU A 206 -14.50 -12.94 3.47
N LYS A 207 -13.65 -13.22 4.45
CA LYS A 207 -13.88 -12.81 5.85
C LYS A 207 -13.98 -11.30 6.00
N LEU A 208 -13.14 -10.55 5.29
CA LEU A 208 -13.14 -9.10 5.33
C LEU A 208 -14.43 -8.52 4.76
N VAL A 209 -14.90 -8.97 3.60
CA VAL A 209 -16.13 -8.48 2.96
C VAL A 209 -17.34 -8.74 3.86
N THR A 210 -17.42 -9.92 4.46
CA THR A 210 -18.45 -10.24 5.46
C THR A 210 -18.41 -9.25 6.64
N ALA A 211 -17.23 -8.99 7.21
CA ALA A 211 -17.08 -8.04 8.30
C ALA A 211 -17.42 -6.59 7.87
N LEU A 212 -17.06 -6.18 6.65
CA LEU A 212 -17.39 -4.86 6.11
C LEU A 212 -18.91 -4.66 6.00
N ARG A 213 -19.63 -5.65 5.43
CA ARG A 213 -21.10 -5.62 5.32
C ARG A 213 -21.77 -5.54 6.69
N GLN A 214 -21.34 -6.36 7.64
CA GLN A 214 -21.84 -6.34 9.03
C GLN A 214 -21.57 -5.02 9.77
N ASN A 215 -20.65 -4.21 9.26
CA ASN A 215 -20.28 -2.91 9.83
C ASN A 215 -20.68 -1.76 8.91
N ASP A 216 -21.79 -1.87 8.16
CA ASP A 216 -22.39 -0.77 7.39
C ASP A 216 -21.39 -0.08 6.43
N PHE A 217 -20.51 -0.84 5.79
CA PHE A 217 -19.68 -0.34 4.69
C PHE A 217 -20.37 -0.62 3.34
N PHE A 218 -20.23 0.31 2.40
CA PHE A 218 -20.78 0.23 1.04
C PHE A 218 -19.69 0.50 0.00
N ASP A 219 -20.02 0.42 -1.30
CA ASP A 219 -19.05 0.57 -2.39
C ASP A 219 -17.87 -0.41 -2.20
N ILE A 220 -18.21 -1.67 -1.89
CA ILE A 220 -17.23 -2.71 -1.62
C ILE A 220 -16.72 -3.26 -2.94
N GLU A 221 -15.42 -3.17 -3.16
CA GLU A 221 -14.75 -3.67 -4.36
C GLU A 221 -13.51 -4.45 -3.97
N CYS A 222 -13.25 -5.58 -4.63
CA CYS A 222 -12.05 -6.37 -4.44
C CYS A 222 -11.36 -6.54 -5.80
N THR A 223 -10.07 -6.21 -5.88
CA THR A 223 -9.31 -6.23 -7.14
C THR A 223 -7.95 -6.89 -6.97
N GLU A 224 -7.40 -7.39 -8.07
CA GLU A 224 -5.98 -7.69 -8.23
C GLU A 224 -5.42 -6.92 -9.42
N GLN A 225 -4.14 -6.55 -9.35
CA GLN A 225 -3.49 -5.78 -10.42
C GLN A 225 -2.37 -6.61 -11.04
N ILE A 226 -2.47 -6.95 -12.33
CA ILE A 226 -1.42 -7.67 -13.07
C ILE A 226 -0.70 -6.69 -13.99
N VAL A 227 0.60 -6.46 -13.75
CA VAL A 227 1.45 -5.64 -14.62
C VAL A 227 2.41 -6.52 -15.40
N ARG A 228 2.35 -6.43 -16.73
CA ARG A 228 3.25 -7.14 -17.65
C ARG A 228 4.30 -6.20 -18.21
N THR A 229 5.56 -6.43 -17.87
CA THR A 229 6.69 -5.68 -18.41
C THR A 229 6.89 -6.02 -19.89
N ILE A 230 6.97 -5.01 -20.75
CA ILE A 230 7.29 -5.17 -22.16
C ILE A 230 8.76 -4.84 -22.38
N GLU A 231 9.53 -5.79 -22.91
CA GLU A 231 10.90 -5.59 -23.35
C GLU A 231 10.89 -4.96 -24.76
N ALA A 232 10.56 -3.67 -24.82
CA ALA A 232 10.48 -2.93 -26.07
C ALA A 232 11.88 -2.74 -26.69
N ARG A 233 12.09 -3.36 -27.85
CA ARG A 233 13.33 -3.30 -28.65
C ARG A 233 12.98 -3.43 -30.12
N GLU A 234 13.73 -2.72 -30.97
CA GLU A 234 13.58 -2.81 -32.42
C GLU A 234 13.71 -4.27 -32.89
N GLY A 235 12.72 -4.74 -33.65
CA GLY A 235 12.66 -6.10 -34.20
C GLY A 235 12.54 -7.26 -33.20
N LYS A 236 12.48 -6.99 -31.88
CA LYS A 236 12.49 -8.02 -30.82
C LYS A 236 11.59 -7.69 -29.63
N THR A 237 10.57 -6.85 -29.84
CA THR A 237 9.63 -6.45 -28.79
C THR A 237 8.77 -7.63 -28.35
N ARG A 238 8.74 -7.89 -27.05
CA ARG A 238 7.99 -9.00 -26.45
C ARG A 238 7.69 -8.70 -24.99
N HIS A 239 6.80 -9.49 -24.41
CA HIS A 239 6.61 -9.51 -22.97
C HIS A 239 7.88 -10.06 -22.30
N SER A 240 8.24 -9.53 -21.14
CA SER A 240 9.32 -10.13 -20.36
C SER A 240 8.94 -11.55 -19.97
N PHE A 241 9.92 -12.45 -20.05
CA PHE A 241 9.70 -13.87 -19.78
C PHE A 241 9.40 -14.15 -18.31
N ARG A 242 9.90 -13.30 -17.40
CA ARG A 242 9.68 -13.42 -15.95
C ARG A 242 8.78 -12.30 -15.46
N GLY A 243 7.56 -12.67 -15.06
CA GLY A 243 6.61 -11.76 -14.42
C GLY A 243 6.45 -12.05 -12.92
N ILE A 244 5.82 -11.11 -12.21
CA ILE A 244 5.28 -11.36 -10.87
C ILE A 244 3.84 -11.82 -11.07
N GLY A 245 3.54 -13.07 -10.69
CA GLY A 245 2.21 -13.66 -10.91
C GLY A 245 1.14 -13.08 -9.98
N HIS A 246 1.47 -12.94 -8.70
CA HIS A 246 0.58 -12.38 -7.68
C HIS A 246 1.38 -11.56 -6.67
N THR A 247 0.74 -10.54 -6.09
CA THR A 247 1.29 -9.84 -4.92
C THR A 247 0.28 -9.88 -3.78
N THR A 248 -0.90 -9.32 -4.02
CA THR A 248 -1.97 -9.19 -3.05
C THR A 248 -3.27 -8.85 -3.77
N TYR A 249 -4.39 -9.12 -3.13
CA TYR A 249 -5.66 -8.50 -3.45
C TYR A 249 -5.81 -7.20 -2.68
N VAL A 250 -6.56 -6.27 -3.23
CA VAL A 250 -6.90 -5.00 -2.57
C VAL A 250 -8.40 -4.89 -2.47
N ALA A 251 -8.89 -4.76 -1.22
CA ALA A 251 -10.29 -4.52 -0.93
C ALA A 251 -10.50 -3.04 -0.58
N PHE A 252 -11.57 -2.47 -1.12
CA PHE A 252 -12.01 -1.10 -0.88
C PHE A 252 -13.42 -1.11 -0.30
N ALA A 253 -13.73 -0.09 0.50
CA ALA A 253 -15.09 0.21 0.89
C ALA A 253 -15.22 1.67 1.34
N ARG A 254 -16.45 2.14 1.54
CA ARG A 254 -16.75 3.47 2.06
C ARG A 254 -17.67 3.40 3.27
N LYS A 255 -17.37 4.21 4.27
CA LYS A 255 -18.23 4.37 5.45
C LYS A 255 -19.48 5.17 5.06
N VAL A 256 -20.66 4.57 5.19
CA VAL A 256 -21.92 5.33 5.12
C VAL A 256 -22.48 5.60 6.49
N THR A 257 -23.19 6.71 6.63
CA THR A 257 -23.94 7.05 7.84
C THR A 257 -25.42 7.07 7.48
N THR A 258 -26.06 5.91 7.53
CA THR A 258 -27.48 5.77 7.19
C THR A 258 -28.35 6.37 8.31
N PRO A 259 -29.20 7.37 8.02
CA PRO A 259 -30.18 7.89 8.96
C PRO A 259 -31.08 6.78 9.50
N LYS A 260 -31.50 6.87 10.77
CA LYS A 260 -32.32 5.83 11.42
C LYS A 260 -33.60 5.51 10.66
N GLU A 261 -34.20 6.52 10.03
CA GLU A 261 -35.45 6.44 9.28
C GLU A 261 -35.33 5.55 8.04
N LEU A 262 -34.19 5.61 7.33
CA LEU A 262 -33.95 4.84 6.11
C LEU A 262 -33.51 3.39 6.38
N ARG A 263 -33.11 3.05 7.62
CA ARG A 263 -32.66 1.69 7.96
C ARG A 263 -33.75 0.64 7.82
N ARG A 264 -35.02 1.00 8.01
CA ARG A 264 -36.17 0.10 7.88
C ARG A 264 -36.49 -0.28 6.42
N ILE A 265 -36.11 0.58 5.48
CA ILE A 265 -36.30 0.37 4.04
C ILE A 265 -35.18 -0.54 3.50
N VAL A 266 -33.94 -0.35 3.95
CA VAL A 266 -32.81 -1.21 3.54
C VAL A 266 -32.98 -2.66 3.96
N THR A 267 -33.58 -2.93 5.14
CA THR A 267 -33.82 -4.30 5.61
C THR A 267 -34.88 -5.05 4.79
N THR A 268 -35.79 -4.34 4.12
CA THR A 268 -36.81 -4.96 3.26
C THR A 268 -36.24 -5.33 1.89
N ASP A 269 -35.34 -4.51 1.33
CA ASP A 269 -34.69 -4.82 0.04
C ASP A 269 -33.54 -5.84 0.16
N SER A 270 -32.95 -6.02 1.36
CA SER A 270 -31.85 -6.99 1.56
C SER A 270 -32.30 -8.45 1.62
N GLU A 271 -33.60 -8.72 1.85
CA GLU A 271 -34.15 -10.08 1.77
C GLU A 271 -34.23 -10.59 0.33
N ASP A 272 -34.22 -9.70 -0.67
CA ASP A 272 -34.36 -10.04 -2.10
C ASP A 272 -33.01 -10.24 -2.83
N ILE A 273 -31.87 -10.15 -2.13
CA ILE A 273 -30.53 -10.29 -2.76
C ILE A 273 -29.93 -11.71 -2.59
N ASP A 274 -30.55 -12.59 -1.79
CA ASP A 274 -30.16 -14.00 -1.63
C ASP A 274 -31.32 -14.96 -1.98
N SER A 275 -31.82 -14.92 -3.21
CA SER A 275 -32.69 -15.99 -3.72
C SER A 275 -32.32 -16.41 -5.15
N ASP A 276 -31.16 -17.04 -5.31
CA ASP A 276 -30.91 -17.88 -6.47
C ASP A 276 -30.99 -19.36 -6.08
N GLY A 277 -32.19 -19.92 -6.26
CA GLY A 277 -32.39 -21.24 -6.84
C GLY A 277 -31.86 -22.49 -6.14
N SER A 278 -32.46 -22.89 -5.02
CA SER A 278 -32.59 -24.33 -4.71
C SER A 278 -33.83 -24.62 -3.87
N LYS A 279 -35.01 -24.67 -4.50
CA LYS A 279 -36.12 -25.46 -3.97
C LYS A 279 -36.08 -26.83 -4.62
N LEU A 280 -35.49 -27.79 -3.90
CA LEU A 280 -35.82 -29.20 -4.06
C LEU A 280 -37.32 -29.31 -3.75
N VAL A 281 -38.10 -29.64 -4.76
CA VAL A 281 -39.50 -30.03 -4.58
C VAL A 281 -39.48 -31.48 -4.13
N GLU A 282 -39.65 -31.69 -2.82
CA GLU A 282 -40.24 -32.93 -2.32
C GLU A 282 -41.73 -32.89 -2.67
N ASP A 283 -42.17 -33.84 -3.50
CA ASP A 283 -43.59 -34.12 -3.69
C ASP A 283 -43.84 -35.59 -3.36
N GLU A 284 -44.05 -35.86 -2.07
CA GLU A 284 -44.85 -36.99 -1.62
C GLU A 284 -46.24 -36.47 -1.26
N SER A 285 -47.24 -36.72 -2.12
CA SER A 285 -48.51 -37.26 -1.63
C SER A 285 -49.37 -37.90 -2.73
N LEU A 286 -49.52 -39.21 -2.57
CA LEU A 286 -50.79 -39.94 -2.56
C LEU A 286 -51.61 -40.06 -3.86
N SER A 287 -51.50 -41.27 -4.42
CA SER A 287 -52.62 -42.19 -4.69
C SER A 287 -53.88 -41.66 -5.41
N SER A 288 -54.18 -42.20 -6.60
CA SER A 288 -55.13 -43.31 -6.72
C SER A 288 -55.62 -43.55 -8.16
N GLN A 289 -55.98 -44.82 -8.41
CA GLN A 289 -56.99 -45.34 -9.36
C GLN A 289 -56.53 -46.00 -10.68
N LYS A 290 -56.62 -47.35 -10.65
CA LYS A 290 -57.35 -48.23 -11.59
C LYS A 290 -57.11 -48.02 -13.09
N LYS A 291 -56.35 -48.90 -13.73
CA LYS A 291 -56.81 -50.15 -14.40
C LYS A 291 -55.62 -50.93 -14.95
#